data_AF-A0A928QFD1-F1
#
_entry.id   AF-A0A928QFD1-F1
#
_cell.length_a   1.000
_cell.length_b   1.000
_cell.length_c   1.000
_cell.angle_alpha   90.00
_cell.angle_beta   90.00
_cell.angle_gamma   90.00
#
_symmetry.space_group_name_H-M   'P 1'
#
loop_
_entity.id
_entity.type
_entity.pdbx_description
1 polymer ?
#
loop_
_entity_poly.entity_id
_entity_poly.type
_entity_poly.pdbx_seq_one_letter_code
_entity_poly.pdbx_strand_id
1 'polypeptide(L)'
;MNKSYKGLMLWVIIFIAGMCVPPLLPIDDTALITNLSLLYCTAAITVLIYIIYRYDKIYWINGVIFEDAEKMTRQQRNEFTYAHFVKFRNCFIIHLVFAVAAHFFDFPIWAIITLPMLLLIATAISTIKIKTE
;
A
#
# COMPACT_ATOMS: atom_id res chain seq x y z
N MET A 1 21.96 -0.58 11.62
CA MET A 1 20.55 -1.02 11.46
C MET A 1 20.60 -2.50 11.11
N ASN A 2 19.86 -3.43 11.70
CA ASN A 2 20.02 -4.85 11.31
C ASN A 2 19.19 -5.16 10.05
N LYS A 3 19.86 -5.46 8.93
CA LYS A 3 19.22 -5.90 7.69
C LYS A 3 18.50 -7.23 7.94
N SER A 4 17.17 -7.16 8.02
CA SER A 4 16.32 -8.33 8.17
C SER A 4 15.07 -8.18 7.32
N TYR A 5 14.76 -9.24 6.57
CA TYR A 5 13.55 -9.35 5.77
C TYR A 5 12.52 -10.30 6.40
N LYS A 6 12.79 -10.89 7.58
CA LYS A 6 11.84 -11.81 8.23
C LYS A 6 10.47 -11.17 8.46
N GLY A 7 10.45 -9.90 8.90
CA GLY A 7 9.21 -9.14 9.07
C GLY A 7 8.50 -8.87 7.74
N LEU A 8 9.24 -8.58 6.67
CA LEU A 8 8.65 -8.39 5.34
C LEU A 8 8.06 -9.69 4.81
N MET A 9 8.75 -10.83 4.97
CA MET A 9 8.23 -12.13 4.58
C MET A 9 6.95 -12.48 5.34
N LEU A 10 6.93 -12.27 6.67
CA LEU A 10 5.73 -12.47 7.47
C LEU A 10 4.59 -11.58 6.97
N TRP A 11 4.88 -10.32 6.66
CA TRP A 11 3.89 -9.40 6.10
C TRP A 11 3.34 -9.88 4.76
N VAL A 12 4.18 -10.38 3.86
CA VAL A 12 3.76 -10.94 2.57
C VAL A 12 2.87 -12.17 2.76
N ILE A 13 3.18 -13.05 3.73
CA ILE A 13 2.33 -14.20 4.06
C ILE A 13 0.95 -13.74 4.55
N ILE A 14 0.91 -12.77 5.46
CA ILE A 14 -0.33 -12.17 5.98
C ILE A 14 -1.11 -11.53 4.83
N PHE A 15 -0.43 -10.79 3.95
CA PHE A 15 -1.04 -10.16 2.79
C PHE A 15 -1.74 -11.18 1.89
N ILE A 16 -1.02 -12.25 1.50
CA ILE A 16 -1.55 -13.33 0.66
C ILE A 16 -2.73 -14.03 1.35
N ALA A 17 -2.59 -14.37 2.63
CA ALA A 17 -3.67 -15.01 3.39
C ALA A 17 -4.93 -14.13 3.44
N GLY A 18 -4.78 -12.83 3.67
CA GLY A 18 -5.91 -11.91 3.68
C GLY A 18 -6.54 -11.67 2.29
N MET A 19 -5.78 -11.78 1.20
CA MET A 19 -6.35 -11.75 -0.16
C MET A 19 -7.31 -12.92 -0.43
N CYS A 20 -7.16 -14.03 0.28
CA CYS A 20 -8.07 -15.16 0.17
C CYS A 20 -9.38 -14.94 0.94
N VAL A 21 -9.49 -13.93 1.80
CA VAL A 21 -10.68 -13.72 2.65
C VAL A 21 -11.91 -13.22 1.87
N PRO A 22 -11.84 -12.15 1.04
CA PRO A 22 -13.02 -11.64 0.32
C PRO A 22 -13.80 -12.69 -0.49
N PRO A 23 -13.18 -13.58 -1.28
CA PRO A 23 -13.92 -14.60 -2.04
C PRO A 23 -14.50 -15.72 -1.19
N LEU A 24 -14.12 -15.85 0.09
CA LEU A 24 -14.69 -16.83 1.03
C LEU A 24 -15.89 -16.28 1.81
N LEU A 25 -16.19 -14.98 1.68
CA LEU A 25 -17.37 -14.40 2.30
C LEU A 25 -18.64 -14.89 1.57
N PRO A 26 -19.74 -15.17 2.28
CA PRO A 26 -21.01 -15.59 1.69
C PRO A 26 -21.74 -14.38 1.07
N ILE A 27 -21.12 -13.79 0.04
CA ILE A 27 -21.59 -12.59 -0.67
C ILE A 27 -21.77 -12.97 -2.14
N ASP A 28 -23.00 -12.87 -2.65
CA ASP A 28 -23.32 -13.21 -4.05
C ASP A 28 -23.08 -12.04 -5.04
N ASP A 29 -22.49 -10.94 -4.57
CA ASP A 29 -22.13 -9.76 -5.36
C ASP A 29 -20.64 -9.75 -5.72
N THR A 30 -20.35 -10.16 -6.95
CA THR A 30 -19.00 -10.17 -7.52
C THR A 30 -18.35 -8.77 -7.56
N ALA A 31 -19.13 -7.71 -7.78
CA ALA A 31 -18.62 -6.34 -7.83
C ALA A 31 -18.19 -5.89 -6.42
N LEU A 32 -18.99 -6.22 -5.40
CA LEU A 32 -18.64 -5.97 -4.00
C LEU A 32 -17.40 -6.75 -3.56
N ILE A 33 -17.31 -8.06 -3.88
CA ILE A 33 -16.11 -8.87 -3.59
C ILE A 33 -14.87 -8.28 -4.26
N THR A 34 -14.99 -7.86 -5.52
CA THR A 34 -13.89 -7.24 -6.27
C THR A 34 -13.45 -5.93 -5.62
N ASN A 35 -14.40 -5.07 -5.25
CA ASN A 35 -14.15 -3.79 -4.60
C ASN A 35 -13.46 -3.98 -3.24
N LEU A 36 -13.95 -4.92 -2.41
CA LEU A 36 -13.33 -5.27 -1.13
C LEU A 36 -11.90 -5.80 -1.30
N SER A 37 -11.66 -6.64 -2.32
CA SER A 37 -10.33 -7.19 -2.60
C SER A 37 -9.32 -6.09 -2.98
N LEU A 38 -9.73 -5.15 -3.83
CA LEU A 38 -8.88 -4.03 -4.24
C LEU A 38 -8.64 -3.04 -3.10
N LEU A 39 -9.66 -2.78 -2.29
CA LEU A 39 -9.54 -1.95 -1.10
C LEU A 39 -8.57 -2.57 -0.09
N TYR A 40 -8.67 -3.89 0.13
CA TYR A 40 -7.72 -4.62 0.96
C TYR A 40 -6.29 -4.52 0.43
N CYS A 41 -6.06 -4.67 -0.89
CA CYS A 41 -4.74 -4.45 -1.50
C CYS A 41 -4.16 -3.07 -1.14
N THR A 42 -4.98 -2.02 -1.30
CA THR A 42 -4.55 -0.64 -1.05
C THR A 42 -4.29 -0.39 0.44
N ALA A 43 -5.13 -0.95 1.31
CA ALA A 43 -4.94 -0.92 2.76
C ALA A 43 -3.64 -1.63 3.16
N ALA A 44 -3.40 -2.85 2.65
CA ALA A 44 -2.23 -3.64 2.98
C ALA A 44 -0.92 -2.97 2.55
N ILE A 45 -0.88 -2.35 1.37
CA ILE A 45 0.27 -1.56 0.93
C ILE A 45 0.48 -0.35 1.86
N THR A 46 -0.60 0.36 2.21
CA THR A 46 -0.52 1.52 3.11
C THR A 46 0.01 1.13 4.50
N VAL A 47 -0.45 0.00 5.03
CA VAL A 47 0.04 -0.53 6.32
C VAL A 47 1.49 -0.98 6.21
N LEU A 48 1.92 -1.58 5.09
CA LEU A 48 3.34 -1.91 4.87
C LEU A 48 4.22 -0.66 4.94
N ILE A 49 3.85 0.40 4.23
CA ILE A 49 4.60 1.66 4.25
C ILE A 49 4.59 2.30 5.64
N TYR A 50 3.46 2.19 6.37
CA TYR A 50 3.39 2.62 7.77
C TYR A 50 4.34 1.82 8.67
N ILE A 51 4.42 0.50 8.53
CA ILE A 51 5.38 -0.35 9.25
C ILE A 51 6.81 0.08 8.92
N ILE A 52 7.10 0.34 7.65
CA ILE A 52 8.42 0.83 7.21
C ILE A 52 8.79 2.15 7.90
N TYR A 53 7.87 3.11 7.93
CA TYR A 53 8.04 4.38 8.61
C TYR A 53 8.21 4.20 10.13
N ARG A 54 7.33 3.44 10.78
CA ARG A 54 7.28 3.31 12.24
C ARG A 54 8.48 2.58 12.83
N TYR A 55 9.03 1.62 12.08
CA TYR A 55 10.12 0.74 12.52
C TYR A 55 11.44 0.99 11.80
N ASP A 56 11.56 2.11 11.08
CA ASP A 56 12.78 2.53 10.40
C ASP A 56 13.34 1.45 9.46
N LYS A 57 12.45 0.85 8.65
CA LYS A 57 12.77 -0.23 7.69
C LYS A 57 12.91 0.29 6.27
N ILE A 58 13.53 1.47 6.12
CA ILE A 58 13.68 2.17 4.83
C ILE A 58 14.23 1.29 3.71
N TYR A 59 15.12 0.34 4.03
CA TYR A 59 15.75 -0.61 3.10
C TYR A 59 14.78 -1.67 2.53
N TRP A 60 13.51 -1.70 2.97
CA TRP A 60 12.45 -2.46 2.31
C TRP A 60 11.82 -1.71 1.14
N ILE A 61 12.06 -0.40 1.01
CA ILE A 61 11.64 0.39 -0.15
C ILE A 61 12.62 0.12 -1.28
N ASN A 62 12.08 -0.30 -2.43
CA ASN A 62 12.89 -0.59 -3.60
C ASN A 62 13.63 0.67 -4.08
N GLY A 63 14.90 0.52 -4.48
CA GLY A 63 15.77 1.63 -4.86
C GLY A 63 16.58 2.26 -3.71
N VAL A 64 16.33 1.88 -2.45
CA VAL A 64 17.18 2.30 -1.32
C VAL A 64 18.28 1.27 -1.09
N ILE A 65 19.54 1.69 -1.28
CA ILE A 65 20.72 0.88 -0.96
C ILE A 65 20.92 0.88 0.56
N PHE A 66 21.11 -0.30 1.15
CA PHE A 66 21.20 -0.44 2.61
C PHE A 66 22.38 0.34 3.20
N GLU A 67 23.52 0.29 2.50
CA GLU A 67 24.75 0.99 2.86
C GLU A 67 24.57 2.51 2.88
N ASP A 68 23.72 3.05 2.02
CA ASP A 68 23.41 4.49 2.00
C ASP A 68 22.41 4.85 3.09
N ALA A 69 21.43 3.99 3.36
CA ALA A 69 20.49 4.17 4.47
C ALA A 69 21.18 4.15 5.85
N GLU A 70 22.28 3.41 6.02
CA GLU A 70 23.07 3.43 7.26
C GLU A 70 23.81 4.74 7.49
N LYS A 71 24.20 5.45 6.41
CA LYS A 71 24.86 6.77 6.50
C LYS A 71 23.87 7.89 6.84
N MET A 72 22.59 7.70 6.53
CA MET A 72 21.54 8.68 6.84
C MET A 72 21.31 8.80 8.34
N THR A 73 20.98 10.00 8.80
CA THR A 73 20.44 10.19 10.15
C THR A 73 19.06 9.57 10.27
N ARG A 74 18.64 9.24 11.51
CA ARG A 74 17.28 8.75 11.76
C ARG A 74 16.21 9.75 11.29
N GLN A 75 16.49 11.04 11.38
CA GLN A 75 15.59 12.09 10.92
C GLN A 75 15.39 12.02 9.40
N GLN A 76 16.48 11.98 8.61
CA GLN A 76 16.40 11.86 7.15
C GLN A 76 15.63 10.60 6.72
N ARG A 77 15.86 9.46 7.36
CA ARG A 77 15.11 8.21 7.06
C ARG A 77 13.62 8.34 7.39
N ASN A 78 13.29 8.94 8.51
CA ASN A 78 11.90 9.19 8.90
C ASN A 78 11.20 10.14 7.94
N GLU A 79 11.84 11.24 7.53
CA GLU A 79 11.27 12.20 6.58
C GLU A 79 11.00 11.54 5.22
N PHE A 80 11.96 10.75 4.71
CA PHE A 80 11.80 9.99 3.48
C PHE A 80 10.64 8.98 3.54
N THR A 81 10.61 8.15 4.58
CA THR A 81 9.58 7.11 4.73
C THR A 81 8.21 7.71 5.06
N TYR A 82 8.15 8.83 5.78
CA TYR A 82 6.92 9.56 6.04
C TYR A 82 6.33 10.16 4.76
N ALA A 83 7.17 10.73 3.89
CA ALA A 83 6.71 11.24 2.60
C ALA A 83 6.06 10.14 1.74
N HIS A 84 6.62 8.92 1.75
CA HIS A 84 6.00 7.75 1.11
C HIS A 84 4.68 7.39 1.79
N PHE A 85 4.65 7.34 3.12
CA PHE A 85 3.44 7.01 3.87
C PHE A 85 2.29 7.96 3.58
N VAL A 86 2.54 9.28 3.53
CA VAL A 86 1.50 10.27 3.23
C VAL A 86 0.89 10.05 1.84
N LYS A 87 1.71 9.70 0.83
CA LYS A 87 1.22 9.40 -0.53
C LYS A 87 0.29 8.19 -0.54
N PHE A 88 0.71 7.07 0.06
CA PHE A 88 -0.11 5.85 0.12
C PHE A 88 -1.33 6.00 1.02
N ARG A 89 -1.23 6.73 2.14
CA ARG A 89 -2.37 7.06 3.00
C ARG A 89 -3.44 7.85 2.24
N ASN A 90 -3.03 8.88 1.49
CA ASN A 90 -3.97 9.67 0.71
C ASN A 90 -4.60 8.83 -0.42
N CYS A 91 -3.81 7.98 -1.08
CA CYS A 91 -4.32 7.01 -2.06
C CYS A 91 -5.38 6.09 -1.44
N PHE A 92 -5.13 5.55 -0.24
CA PHE A 92 -6.08 4.70 0.47
C PHE A 92 -7.38 5.43 0.81
N ILE A 93 -7.30 6.68 1.31
CA ILE A 93 -8.49 7.47 1.62
C ILE A 93 -9.32 7.75 0.35
N ILE A 94 -8.67 8.13 -0.75
CA ILE A 94 -9.35 8.37 -2.03
C ILE A 94 -10.01 7.08 -2.54
N HIS A 95 -9.30 5.94 -2.47
CA HIS A 95 -9.86 4.66 -2.86
C HIS A 95 -11.01 4.24 -1.95
N LEU A 96 -10.93 4.46 -0.64
CA LEU A 96 -12.01 4.16 0.29
C LEU A 96 -13.29 4.94 -0.06
N VAL A 97 -13.16 6.25 -0.31
CA VAL A 97 -14.29 7.09 -0.74
C VAL A 97 -14.85 6.61 -2.08
N PHE A 98 -13.98 6.28 -3.04
CA PHE A 98 -14.39 5.71 -4.32
C PHE A 98 -15.11 4.37 -4.14
N ALA A 99 -14.61 3.46 -3.30
CA ALA A 99 -15.19 2.15 -3.07
C ALA A 99 -16.61 2.25 -2.49
N VAL A 100 -16.80 3.17 -1.53
CA VAL A 100 -18.13 3.47 -0.97
C VAL A 100 -19.06 4.02 -2.05
N ALA A 101 -18.61 5.01 -2.82
CA ALA A 101 -19.40 5.58 -3.91
C ALA A 101 -19.75 4.55 -4.99
N ALA A 102 -18.79 3.73 -5.41
CA ALA A 102 -18.96 2.69 -6.41
C ALA A 102 -20.05 1.68 -6.01
N HIS A 103 -20.15 1.38 -4.71
CA HIS A 103 -21.22 0.53 -4.19
C HIS A 103 -22.59 1.23 -4.21
N PHE A 104 -22.69 2.48 -3.74
CA PHE A 104 -23.98 3.20 -3.69
C PHE A 104 -24.53 3.61 -5.06
N PHE A 105 -23.68 3.73 -6.08
CA PHE A 105 -24.05 4.15 -7.42
C PHE A 105 -23.96 3.01 -8.46
N ASP A 106 -23.81 1.76 -8.02
CA ASP A 106 -23.76 0.57 -8.87
C ASP A 106 -22.78 0.69 -10.05
N PHE A 107 -21.55 1.12 -9.74
CA PHE A 107 -20.53 1.31 -10.78
C PHE A 107 -20.22 -0.03 -11.48
N PRO A 108 -19.99 -0.02 -12.81
CA PRO A 108 -19.67 -1.24 -13.53
C PRO A 108 -18.32 -1.81 -13.08
N ILE A 109 -18.20 -3.14 -13.09
CA ILE A 109 -17.01 -3.86 -12.59
C ILE A 109 -15.69 -3.40 -13.23
N TRP A 110 -15.70 -3.02 -14.51
CA TRP A 110 -14.50 -2.52 -15.18
C TRP A 110 -14.02 -1.21 -14.56
N ALA A 111 -14.92 -0.32 -14.09
CA ALA A 111 -14.57 0.93 -13.44
C ALA A 111 -14.03 0.67 -12.02
N ILE A 112 -14.64 -0.28 -11.30
CA ILE A 112 -14.19 -0.75 -9.99
C ILE A 112 -12.76 -1.30 -10.06
N ILE A 113 -12.38 -1.94 -11.16
CA ILE A 113 -11.03 -2.48 -11.36
C ILE A 113 -10.06 -1.39 -11.84
N THR A 114 -10.39 -0.70 -12.93
CA THR A 114 -9.44 0.18 -13.64
C THR A 114 -9.08 1.43 -12.85
N LEU A 115 -10.05 2.10 -12.21
CA LEU A 115 -9.80 3.38 -11.53
C LEU A 115 -8.89 3.22 -10.29
N PRO A 116 -9.11 2.24 -9.40
CA PRO A 116 -8.19 1.99 -8.30
C PRO A 116 -6.80 1.55 -8.74
N MET A 117 -6.68 0.74 -9.80
CA MET A 117 -5.37 0.35 -10.34
C MET A 117 -4.60 1.56 -10.85
N LEU A 118 -5.25 2.44 -11.62
CA LEU A 118 -4.62 3.67 -12.11
C LEU A 118 -4.21 4.59 -10.94
N LEU A 119 -5.04 4.70 -9.91
CA LEU A 119 -4.73 5.47 -8.70
C LEU A 119 -3.50 4.92 -7.97
N LEU A 120 -3.41 3.59 -7.79
CA LEU A 120 -2.26 2.92 -7.18
C LEU A 120 -0.99 3.11 -8.00
N ILE A 121 -1.06 2.92 -9.32
CA ILE A 121 0.08 3.12 -10.24
C ILE A 121 0.56 4.57 -10.19
N ALA A 122 -0.37 5.53 -10.31
CA ALA A 122 -0.04 6.95 -10.23
C ALA A 122 0.62 7.31 -8.89
N THR A 123 0.13 6.73 -7.79
CA THR A 123 0.71 6.91 -6.46
C THR A 123 2.14 6.36 -6.39
N ALA A 124 2.36 5.13 -6.86
CA ALA A 124 3.68 4.50 -6.90
C ALA A 124 4.68 5.26 -7.79
N ILE A 125 4.24 5.77 -8.95
CA ILE A 125 5.09 6.63 -9.80
C ILE A 125 5.41 7.94 -9.08
N SER A 126 4.44 8.52 -8.36
CA SER A 126 4.66 9.78 -7.64
C SER A 126 5.69 9.66 -6.53
N THR A 127 5.90 8.46 -5.96
CA THR A 127 6.91 8.23 -4.92
C THR A 127 8.33 8.12 -5.46
N ILE A 128 8.52 7.80 -6.74
CA ILE A 128 9.87 7.73 -7.37
C ILE A 128 10.61 9.08 -7.27
N LYS A 129 9.87 10.19 -7.24
CA LYS A 129 10.43 11.55 -7.13
C LYS A 129 10.94 11.88 -5.73
N ILE A 130 10.59 11.08 -4.72
CA ILE A 130 11.04 11.29 -3.34
C ILE A 130 12.48 10.76 -3.26
N LYS A 131 13.44 11.64 -3.02
CA LYS A 131 14.86 11.29 -2.92
C LYS A 131 15.30 11.18 -1.46
N THR A 132 16.24 10.30 -1.21
CA THR A 132 17.05 10.26 0.01
C THR A 132 18.17 11.30 -0.17
N GLU A 133 17.99 12.52 0.33
CA GLU A 133 19.05 13.54 0.40
C GLU A 133 20.09 13.22 1.49
#